data_AF-A0A2N0QZM5-F1
#
_entry.id   AF-A0A2N0QZM5-F1
#
_cell.length_a   1.000
_cell.length_b   1.000
_cell.length_c   1.000
_cell.angle_alpha   90.00
_cell.angle_beta   90.00
_cell.angle_gamma   90.00
#
_symmetry.space_group_name_H-M   'P 1'
#
loop_
_entity.id
_entity.type
_entity.pdbx_description
1 polymer ?
#
loop_
_entity_poly.entity_id
_entity_poly.type
_entity_poly.pdbx_seq_one_letter_code
_entity_poly.pdbx_strand_id
1 'polypeptide(L)'
;MVDVGKLWVTVGVLHNAVEVTILYTLHQGGKIKSTTIPAWILSYIMLAASLSFFLDWPFDALWFKMQGLVIDYILFIQFTRMYFDTHKEFGDKTQRLVDVESTSRDHSSVESDINDKPVGYFHPRYILLLVFASFFHIFGNVYVTILLYSSHAYLLFVFSYCITFPLYTYFVYLDTHTVSISPAQKHIVLPDSSKLSVIFVILLALFLSALTGKISVIYQGFY
;
A
#
# COMPACT_ATOMS: atom_id res chain seq x y z
N MET A 1 -8.96 20.50 -26.01
CA MET A 1 -7.59 19.95 -25.98
C MET A 1 -7.03 19.75 -24.56
N VAL A 2 -7.86 19.87 -23.53
CA VAL A 2 -7.63 19.33 -22.18
C VAL A 2 -8.95 18.63 -21.82
N ASP A 3 -8.96 17.31 -21.80
CA ASP A 3 -10.09 16.54 -21.27
C ASP A 3 -9.87 16.30 -19.76
N VAL A 4 -10.91 15.87 -19.07
CA VAL A 4 -10.85 15.59 -17.63
C VAL A 4 -9.84 14.48 -17.31
N GLY A 5 -9.64 13.53 -18.23
CA GLY A 5 -8.63 12.47 -18.11
C GLY A 5 -7.23 13.03 -17.99
N LYS A 6 -6.83 13.93 -18.88
CA LYS A 6 -5.50 14.55 -18.93
C LYS A 6 -5.16 15.40 -17.70
N LEU A 7 -6.15 16.08 -17.11
CA LEU A 7 -5.98 16.79 -15.83
C LEU A 7 -5.71 15.81 -14.67
N TRP A 8 -6.40 14.67 -14.66
CA TRP A 8 -6.22 13.64 -13.63
C TRP A 8 -4.93 12.85 -13.77
N VAL A 9 -4.38 12.72 -14.97
CA VAL A 9 -3.11 12.00 -15.22
C VAL A 9 -1.97 12.58 -14.38
N THR A 10 -1.84 13.90 -14.22
CA THR A 10 -0.74 14.47 -13.42
C THR A 10 -0.81 14.05 -11.95
N VAL A 11 -1.98 14.17 -11.33
CA VAL A 11 -2.17 13.78 -9.91
C VAL A 11 -2.05 12.27 -9.74
N GLY A 12 -2.66 11.51 -10.65
CA GLY A 12 -2.63 10.06 -10.61
C GLY A 12 -1.23 9.48 -10.81
N VAL A 13 -0.45 9.98 -11.76
CA VAL A 13 0.92 9.49 -12.01
C VAL A 13 1.82 9.74 -10.79
N LEU A 14 1.66 10.88 -10.12
CA LEU A 14 2.40 11.17 -8.88
C LEU A 14 1.99 10.21 -7.75
N HIS A 15 0.69 9.93 -7.60
CA HIS A 15 0.19 8.94 -6.64
C HIS A 15 0.81 7.55 -6.88
N ASN A 16 0.72 7.04 -8.12
CA ASN A 16 1.30 5.75 -8.47
C ASN A 16 2.83 5.73 -8.29
N ALA A 17 3.52 6.85 -8.54
CA ALA A 17 4.97 6.96 -8.33
C ALA A 17 5.36 6.83 -6.85
N VAL A 18 4.55 7.36 -5.93
CA VAL A 18 4.76 7.16 -4.48
C VAL A 18 4.64 5.67 -4.13
N GLU A 19 3.66 4.99 -4.69
CA GLU A 19 3.41 3.56 -4.44
C GLU A 19 4.50 2.66 -5.03
N VAL A 20 4.97 2.96 -6.25
CA VAL A 20 6.15 2.31 -6.85
C VAL A 20 7.38 2.51 -5.95
N THR A 21 7.54 3.70 -5.37
CA THR A 21 8.63 3.98 -4.42
C THR A 21 8.52 3.13 -3.16
N ILE A 22 7.31 2.96 -2.61
CA ILE A 22 7.06 2.07 -1.47
C ILE A 22 7.45 0.63 -1.84
N LEU A 23 6.93 0.10 -2.96
CA LEU A 23 7.22 -1.26 -3.42
C LEU A 23 8.71 -1.50 -3.63
N TYR A 24 9.40 -0.55 -4.25
CA TYR A 24 10.84 -0.64 -4.46
C TYR A 24 11.60 -0.64 -3.12
N THR A 25 11.20 0.22 -2.18
CA THR A 25 11.82 0.29 -0.85
C THR A 25 11.64 -1.01 -0.09
N LEU A 26 10.44 -1.62 -0.15
CA LEU A 26 10.17 -2.95 0.41
C LEU A 26 11.07 -4.01 -0.22
N HIS A 27 11.22 -3.99 -1.54
CA HIS A 27 12.08 -4.93 -2.27
C HIS A 27 13.56 -4.83 -1.87
N GLN A 28 14.05 -3.64 -1.50
CA GLN A 28 15.43 -3.40 -1.05
C GLN A 28 15.65 -3.64 0.45
N GLY A 29 14.70 -4.28 1.14
CA GLY A 29 14.81 -4.54 2.57
C GLY A 29 14.60 -3.27 3.42
N GLY A 30 13.76 -2.35 2.95
CA GLY A 30 13.36 -1.15 3.68
C GLY A 30 14.35 0.01 3.59
N LYS A 31 15.44 -0.12 2.83
CA LYS A 31 16.46 0.93 2.66
C LYS A 31 16.74 1.17 1.19
N ILE A 32 16.66 2.44 0.78
CA ILE A 32 17.12 2.89 -0.53
C ILE A 32 18.66 2.91 -0.51
N LYS A 33 19.28 1.94 -1.17
CA LYS A 33 20.75 1.85 -1.31
C LYS A 33 21.27 2.31 -2.66
N SER A 34 20.41 2.35 -3.68
CA SER A 34 20.78 2.66 -5.05
C SER A 34 20.50 4.12 -5.40
N THR A 35 21.48 4.80 -6.01
CA THR A 35 21.32 6.15 -6.56
C THR A 35 20.55 6.20 -7.88
N THR A 36 20.27 5.03 -8.49
CA THR A 36 19.55 4.95 -9.78
C THR A 36 18.03 4.98 -9.63
N ILE A 37 17.49 4.95 -8.41
CA ILE A 37 16.05 4.90 -8.16
C ILE A 37 15.29 6.10 -8.73
N PRO A 38 15.76 7.36 -8.56
CA PRO A 38 15.07 8.50 -9.16
C PRO A 38 14.96 8.38 -10.67
N ALA A 39 15.96 7.79 -11.34
CA ALA A 39 15.93 7.57 -12.78
C ALA A 39 14.88 6.52 -13.18
N TRP A 40 14.71 5.45 -12.40
CA TRP A 40 13.68 4.44 -12.64
C TRP A 40 12.27 4.99 -12.41
N ILE A 41 12.06 5.76 -11.34
CA ILE A 41 10.79 6.43 -11.06
C ILE A 41 10.47 7.44 -12.16
N LEU A 42 11.44 8.26 -12.58
CA LEU A 42 11.25 9.21 -13.67
C LEU A 42 10.91 8.49 -14.98
N SER A 43 11.58 7.37 -15.28
CA SER A 43 11.27 6.55 -16.46
C SER A 43 9.85 6.00 -16.42
N TYR A 44 9.40 5.53 -15.25
CA TYR A 44 8.01 5.11 -15.05
C TYR A 44 7.03 6.26 -15.29
N ILE A 45 7.25 7.43 -14.68
CA ILE A 45 6.41 8.63 -14.82
C ILE A 45 6.30 9.03 -16.30
N MET A 46 7.44 9.09 -17.00
CA MET A 46 7.47 9.47 -18.42
C MET A 46 6.71 8.47 -19.29
N LEU A 47 6.87 7.16 -19.05
CA LEU A 47 6.16 6.13 -19.80
C LEU A 47 4.65 6.16 -19.53
N ALA A 48 4.27 6.22 -18.25
CA ALA A 48 2.88 6.28 -17.82
C ALA A 48 2.13 7.50 -18.38
N ALA A 49 2.76 8.67 -18.29
CA ALA A 49 2.18 9.93 -18.78
C ALA A 49 2.13 9.98 -20.32
N SER A 50 3.19 9.53 -21.00
CA SER A 50 3.24 9.58 -22.48
C SER A 50 2.13 8.74 -23.10
N LEU A 51 1.95 7.48 -22.68
CA LEU A 51 0.88 6.64 -23.21
C LEU A 51 -0.51 7.22 -22.91
N SER A 52 -0.72 7.81 -21.73
CA SER A 52 -1.99 8.45 -21.38
C SER A 52 -2.27 9.70 -22.23
N PHE A 53 -1.24 10.37 -22.74
CA PHE A 53 -1.39 11.54 -23.60
C PHE A 53 -1.73 11.16 -25.05
N PHE A 54 -1.19 10.04 -25.55
CA PHE A 54 -1.40 9.59 -26.93
C PHE A 54 -2.69 8.79 -27.14
N LEU A 55 -3.28 8.25 -26.07
CA LEU A 55 -4.55 7.55 -26.14
C LEU A 55 -5.72 8.54 -26.07
N ASP A 56 -6.79 8.23 -26.79
CA ASP A 56 -8.04 8.98 -26.73
C ASP A 56 -8.94 8.45 -25.60
N TRP A 57 -9.82 9.31 -25.09
CA TRP A 57 -10.88 8.89 -24.18
C TRP A 57 -11.76 7.81 -24.83
N PRO A 58 -12.08 6.70 -24.14
CA PRO A 58 -11.81 6.38 -22.73
C PRO A 58 -10.59 5.47 -22.50
N PHE A 59 -9.82 5.18 -23.55
CA PHE A 59 -8.69 4.25 -23.49
C PHE A 59 -7.52 4.81 -22.67
N ASP A 60 -7.33 6.13 -22.66
CA ASP A 60 -6.38 6.82 -21.79
C ASP A 60 -6.68 6.57 -20.30
N ALA A 61 -7.94 6.74 -19.90
CA ALA A 61 -8.41 6.55 -18.53
C ALA A 61 -8.36 5.08 -18.13
N LEU A 62 -8.74 4.17 -19.03
CA LEU A 62 -8.63 2.74 -18.80
C LEU A 62 -7.16 2.33 -18.65
N TRP A 63 -6.28 2.73 -19.57
CA TRP A 63 -4.84 2.49 -19.47
C TRP A 63 -4.27 2.98 -18.14
N PHE A 64 -4.61 4.22 -17.77
CA PHE A 64 -4.15 4.84 -16.53
C PHE A 64 -4.64 4.08 -15.28
N LYS A 65 -5.91 3.66 -15.25
CA LYS A 65 -6.45 2.85 -14.15
C LYS A 65 -5.82 1.46 -14.07
N MET A 66 -5.54 0.84 -15.21
CA MET A 66 -4.98 -0.51 -15.28
C MET A 66 -3.55 -0.56 -14.73
N GLN A 67 -2.71 0.42 -15.06
CA GLN A 67 -1.37 0.50 -14.45
C GLN A 67 -1.43 0.75 -12.93
N GLY A 68 -2.38 1.58 -12.45
CA GLY A 68 -2.60 1.82 -11.03
C GLY A 68 -3.02 0.53 -10.31
N LEU A 69 -4.00 -0.19 -10.86
CA LEU A 69 -4.46 -1.46 -10.31
C LEU A 69 -3.35 -2.51 -10.18
N VAL A 70 -2.40 -2.57 -11.13
CA VAL A 70 -1.23 -3.46 -10.99
C VAL A 70 -0.46 -3.13 -9.73
N ILE A 71 -0.18 -1.85 -9.50
CA ILE A 71 0.57 -1.37 -8.33
C ILE A 71 -0.21 -1.65 -7.04
N ASP A 72 -1.51 -1.35 -7.02
CA ASP A 72 -2.39 -1.57 -5.88
C ASP A 72 -2.41 -3.06 -5.49
N TYR A 73 -2.64 -3.96 -6.47
CA TYR A 73 -2.63 -5.40 -6.23
C TYR A 73 -1.31 -5.88 -5.64
N ILE A 74 -0.17 -5.41 -6.16
CA ILE A 74 1.13 -5.75 -5.61
C ILE A 74 1.23 -5.25 -4.17
N LEU A 75 0.85 -4.00 -3.87
CA LEU A 75 0.89 -3.45 -2.51
C LEU A 75 0.07 -4.29 -1.52
N PHE A 76 -1.17 -4.62 -1.86
CA PHE A 76 -2.02 -5.45 -1.00
C PHE A 76 -1.42 -6.83 -0.76
N ILE A 77 -0.90 -7.49 -1.80
CA ILE A 77 -0.25 -8.80 -1.66
C ILE A 77 0.98 -8.67 -0.75
N GLN A 78 1.80 -7.63 -0.92
CA GLN A 78 3.02 -7.45 -0.14
C GLN A 78 2.73 -7.09 1.32
N PHE A 79 1.75 -6.23 1.60
CA PHE A 79 1.32 -5.95 2.98
C PHE A 79 0.72 -7.20 3.65
N THR A 80 -0.03 -7.99 2.91
CA THR A 80 -0.58 -9.26 3.40
C THR A 80 0.54 -10.24 3.75
N ARG A 81 1.54 -10.41 2.88
CA ARG A 81 2.72 -11.24 3.14
C ARG A 81 3.50 -10.75 4.35
N MET A 82 3.76 -9.44 4.41
CA MET A 82 4.44 -8.80 5.54
C MET A 82 3.73 -9.08 6.87
N TYR A 83 2.38 -9.01 6.89
CA TYR A 83 1.60 -9.35 8.08
C TYR A 83 1.80 -10.80 8.49
N PHE A 84 1.62 -11.76 7.58
CA PHE A 84 1.73 -13.18 7.91
C PHE A 84 3.16 -13.59 8.29
N ASP A 85 4.17 -13.09 7.58
CA ASP A 85 5.58 -13.37 7.88
C ASP A 85 5.96 -12.81 9.26
N THR A 86 5.55 -11.56 9.55
CA THR A 86 5.80 -10.95 10.85
C THR A 86 5.06 -11.65 11.98
N HIS A 87 3.78 -12.01 11.76
CA HIS A 87 2.98 -12.71 12.75
C HIS A 87 3.54 -14.11 13.04
N LYS A 88 4.01 -14.83 12.02
CA LYS A 88 4.63 -16.15 12.17
C LYS A 88 5.91 -16.09 12.99
N GLU A 89 6.75 -15.07 12.78
CA GLU A 89 8.05 -14.99 13.45
C GLU A 89 7.96 -14.43 14.89
N PHE A 90 7.04 -13.49 15.12
CA PHE A 90 6.99 -12.69 16.36
C PHE A 90 5.64 -12.69 17.08
N GLY A 91 4.59 -13.30 16.53
CA GLY A 91 3.23 -13.29 17.12
C GLY A 91 3.21 -13.79 18.55
N ASP A 92 3.73 -15.00 18.79
CA ASP A 92 3.74 -15.63 20.12
C ASP A 92 4.71 -14.94 21.08
N LYS A 93 5.85 -14.45 20.59
CA LYS A 93 6.87 -13.78 21.41
C LYS A 93 6.40 -12.42 21.90
N THR A 94 5.74 -11.66 21.02
CA THR A 94 5.18 -10.34 21.36
C THR A 94 4.03 -10.49 22.35
N GLN A 95 3.16 -11.49 22.16
CA GLN A 95 2.08 -11.77 23.11
C GLN A 95 2.63 -12.07 24.51
N ARG A 96 3.65 -12.94 24.62
CA ARG A 96 4.27 -13.25 25.92
C ARG A 96 4.92 -12.04 26.60
N LEU A 97 5.58 -11.15 25.85
CA LEU A 97 6.18 -9.94 26.41
C LEU A 97 5.11 -8.97 26.94
N VAL A 98 3.99 -8.83 26.22
CA VAL A 98 2.85 -8.03 26.66
C VAL A 98 2.20 -8.62 27.91
N ASP A 99 2.05 -9.95 27.96
CA ASP A 99 1.46 -10.63 29.13
C ASP A 99 2.34 -10.49 30.38
N VAL A 100 3.67 -10.50 30.23
CA VAL A 100 4.61 -10.25 31.34
C VAL A 100 4.54 -8.79 31.82
N GLU A 101 4.45 -7.84 30.90
CA GLU A 101 4.35 -6.41 31.24
C GLU A 101 3.00 -6.07 31.90
N SER A 102 1.89 -6.62 31.43
CA SER A 102 0.57 -6.43 32.05
C SER A 102 0.54 -7.02 33.47
N THR A 103 1.08 -8.22 33.66
CA THR A 103 1.17 -8.86 34.98
C THR A 103 2.08 -8.09 35.95
N SER A 104 3.16 -7.48 35.46
CA SER A 104 4.06 -6.68 36.30
C SER A 104 3.49 -5.32 36.67
N ARG A 105 2.73 -4.67 35.76
CA ARG A 105 2.01 -3.42 36.07
C ARG A 105 0.89 -3.60 37.09
N ASP A 106 0.20 -4.75 37.09
CA ASP A 106 -0.82 -5.06 38.10
C ASP A 106 -0.23 -5.27 39.51
N HIS A 107 1.09 -5.51 39.62
CA HIS A 107 1.79 -5.64 40.90
C HIS A 107 2.57 -4.39 41.33
N SER A 108 2.78 -3.41 40.46
CA SER A 108 3.55 -2.18 40.77
C SER A 108 2.64 -0.95 40.90
N SER A 109 1.73 -0.97 41.87
CA SER A 109 1.02 0.22 42.35
C SER A 109 1.77 0.90 43.50
N VAL A 110 3.04 1.25 43.32
CA VAL A 110 3.75 2.18 44.24
C VAL A 110 4.75 3.02 43.43
N GLU A 111 4.51 4.33 43.46
CA GLU A 111 5.36 5.48 43.09
C GLU A 111 6.78 5.21 42.54
N SER A 112 7.08 5.69 41.33
CA SER A 112 8.27 6.53 41.09
C SER A 112 8.28 7.20 39.70
N ASP A 113 8.36 8.52 39.74
CA ASP A 113 9.13 9.42 38.87
C ASP A 113 8.81 9.64 37.38
N ILE A 114 8.86 10.94 37.08
CA ILE A 114 8.52 11.62 35.83
C ILE A 114 9.70 11.46 34.85
N ASN A 115 9.78 10.35 34.10
CA ASN A 115 10.44 10.32 32.78
C ASN A 115 10.24 9.07 31.92
N ASP A 116 9.35 8.14 32.28
CA ASP A 116 9.10 6.98 31.45
C ASP A 116 8.20 7.34 30.27
N LYS A 117 8.82 7.64 29.13
CA LYS A 117 8.14 7.40 27.85
C LYS A 117 7.70 5.94 27.88
N PRO A 118 6.39 5.63 27.77
CA PRO A 118 5.95 4.26 27.75
C PRO A 118 6.64 3.57 26.58
N VAL A 119 7.53 2.63 26.87
CA VAL A 119 8.21 1.81 25.87
C VAL A 119 7.18 0.82 25.35
N GLY A 120 6.26 1.29 24.50
CA GLY A 120 5.25 0.45 23.89
C GLY A 120 5.88 -0.52 22.90
N TYR A 121 5.59 -1.82 23.04
CA TYR A 121 6.01 -2.84 22.09
C TYR A 121 5.28 -2.67 20.73
N PHE A 122 6.00 -2.75 19.60
CA PHE A 122 5.36 -2.80 18.29
C PHE A 122 4.56 -4.09 18.17
N HIS A 123 3.24 -3.98 18.03
CA HIS A 123 2.39 -5.14 17.92
C HIS A 123 2.29 -5.55 16.44
N PRO A 124 2.60 -6.81 16.05
CA PRO A 124 2.46 -7.29 14.67
C PRO A 124 1.07 -7.02 14.06
N ARG A 125 0.03 -6.92 14.91
CA ARG A 125 -1.33 -6.58 14.51
C ARG A 125 -1.44 -5.17 13.91
N TYR A 126 -0.52 -4.25 14.16
CA TYR A 126 -0.53 -2.93 13.53
C TYR A 126 -0.31 -3.02 12.01
N ILE A 127 0.37 -4.07 11.52
CA ILE A 127 0.52 -4.30 10.07
C ILE A 127 -0.83 -4.62 9.41
N LEU A 128 -1.83 -5.12 10.15
CA LEU A 128 -3.20 -5.30 9.61
C LEU A 128 -3.80 -3.98 9.14
N LEU A 129 -3.40 -2.84 9.70
CA LEU A 129 -3.84 -1.53 9.22
C LEU A 129 -3.45 -1.32 7.75
N LEU A 130 -2.24 -1.75 7.36
CA LEU A 130 -1.77 -1.66 5.97
C LEU A 130 -2.57 -2.59 5.05
N VAL A 131 -2.86 -3.82 5.50
CA VAL A 131 -3.68 -4.79 4.74
C VAL A 131 -5.09 -4.26 4.54
N PHE A 132 -5.70 -3.72 5.60
CA PHE A 132 -7.06 -3.17 5.54
C PHE A 132 -7.12 -1.90 4.68
N ALA A 133 -6.15 -0.99 4.83
CA ALA A 133 -6.07 0.22 4.02
C ALA A 133 -5.91 -0.09 2.52
N SER A 134 -5.01 -1.01 2.17
CA SER A 134 -4.80 -1.44 0.78
C SER A 134 -5.99 -2.21 0.20
N PHE A 135 -6.74 -2.95 1.02
CA PHE A 135 -7.99 -3.57 0.58
C PHE A 135 -9.04 -2.54 0.15
N PHE A 136 -9.29 -1.51 0.97
CA PHE A 136 -10.23 -0.44 0.62
C PHE A 136 -9.79 0.33 -0.62
N HIS A 137 -8.48 0.57 -0.73
CA HIS A 137 -7.87 1.25 -1.87
C HIS A 137 -8.14 0.50 -3.17
N ILE A 138 -7.75 -0.78 -3.26
CA ILE A 138 -8.04 -1.65 -4.41
C ILE A 138 -9.54 -1.72 -4.67
N PHE A 139 -10.36 -1.90 -3.64
CA PHE A 139 -11.80 -2.05 -3.80
C PHE A 139 -12.43 -0.85 -4.51
N GLY A 140 -12.08 0.37 -4.07
CA GLY A 140 -12.53 1.59 -4.74
C GLY A 140 -12.01 1.69 -6.17
N ASN A 141 -10.71 1.41 -6.39
CA ASN A 141 -10.10 1.45 -7.72
C ASN A 141 -10.72 0.44 -8.70
N VAL A 142 -10.97 -0.79 -8.28
CA VAL A 142 -11.63 -1.83 -9.09
C VAL A 142 -13.05 -1.39 -9.45
N TYR A 143 -13.80 -0.89 -8.47
CA TYR A 143 -15.21 -0.52 -8.67
C TYR A 143 -15.36 0.64 -9.66
N VAL A 144 -14.56 1.71 -9.51
CA VAL A 144 -14.58 2.84 -10.45
C VAL A 144 -13.97 2.49 -11.81
N THR A 145 -13.09 1.49 -11.88
CA THR A 145 -12.56 1.01 -13.16
C THR A 145 -13.64 0.29 -13.96
N ILE A 146 -14.38 -0.64 -13.31
CA ILE A 146 -15.46 -1.37 -13.96
C ILE A 146 -16.59 -0.41 -14.40
N LEU A 147 -16.99 0.50 -13.50
CA LEU A 147 -18.12 1.40 -13.67
C LEU A 147 -17.69 2.84 -13.99
N LEU A 148 -16.86 3.03 -15.02
CA LEU A 148 -16.19 4.30 -15.33
C LEU A 148 -17.13 5.51 -15.43
N TYR A 149 -18.35 5.31 -15.91
CA TYR A 149 -19.35 6.37 -16.10
C TYR A 149 -20.34 6.53 -14.93
N SER A 150 -20.18 5.75 -13.84
CA SER A 150 -21.10 5.78 -12.71
C SER A 150 -20.67 6.79 -11.65
N SER A 151 -21.53 7.76 -11.34
CA SER A 151 -21.31 8.73 -10.25
C SER A 151 -21.20 8.07 -8.88
N HIS A 152 -21.97 7.00 -8.62
CA HIS A 152 -21.89 6.22 -7.39
C HIS A 152 -20.55 5.52 -7.25
N ALA A 153 -19.99 5.01 -8.35
CA ALA A 153 -18.67 4.39 -8.34
C ALA A 153 -17.56 5.40 -8.06
N TYR A 154 -17.69 6.62 -8.60
CA TYR A 154 -16.78 7.71 -8.29
C TYR A 154 -16.85 8.12 -6.81
N LEU A 155 -18.05 8.25 -6.23
CA LEU A 155 -18.21 8.56 -4.80
C LEU A 155 -17.60 7.48 -3.91
N LEU A 156 -17.80 6.21 -4.24
CA LEU A 156 -17.24 5.08 -3.49
C LEU A 156 -15.70 5.05 -3.59
N PHE A 157 -15.15 5.37 -4.75
CA PHE A 157 -13.70 5.55 -4.94
C PHE A 157 -13.13 6.67 -4.08
N VAL A 158 -13.77 7.85 -4.05
CA VAL A 158 -13.33 8.95 -3.19
C VAL A 158 -13.42 8.56 -1.71
N PHE A 159 -14.52 7.89 -1.31
CA PHE A 159 -14.70 7.42 0.06
C PHE A 159 -13.64 6.40 0.49
N SER A 160 -13.26 5.48 -0.40
CA SER A 160 -12.21 4.51 -0.07
C SER A 160 -10.87 5.20 0.16
N TYR A 161 -10.55 6.25 -0.61
CA TYR A 161 -9.34 7.07 -0.42
C TYR A 161 -9.35 7.82 0.93
N CYS A 162 -10.52 8.31 1.37
CA CYS A 162 -10.70 8.91 2.68
C CYS A 162 -10.48 7.93 3.85
N ILE A 163 -10.56 6.62 3.62
CA ILE A 163 -10.23 5.60 4.62
C ILE A 163 -8.76 5.19 4.50
N THR A 164 -8.29 4.89 3.29
CA THR A 164 -6.96 4.35 3.02
C THR A 164 -5.85 5.27 3.53
N PHE A 165 -5.85 6.55 3.15
CA PHE A 165 -4.72 7.43 3.49
C PHE A 165 -4.61 7.70 4.99
N PRO A 166 -5.70 8.03 5.73
CA PRO A 166 -5.60 8.16 7.17
C PRO A 166 -5.10 6.91 7.87
N LEU A 167 -5.45 5.71 7.41
CA LEU A 167 -4.93 4.46 7.98
C LEU A 167 -3.45 4.25 7.70
N TYR A 168 -2.97 4.55 6.49
CA TYR A 168 -1.53 4.55 6.19
C TYR A 168 -0.79 5.57 7.06
N THR A 169 -1.30 6.80 7.18
CA THR A 169 -0.71 7.82 8.05
C THR A 169 -0.72 7.39 9.50
N TYR A 170 -1.80 6.78 9.98
CA TYR A 170 -1.90 6.28 11.35
C TYR A 170 -0.90 5.15 11.60
N PHE A 171 -0.71 4.23 10.66
CA PHE A 171 0.35 3.22 10.76
C PHE A 171 1.73 3.86 10.87
N VAL A 172 2.05 4.84 10.03
CA VAL A 172 3.32 5.57 10.11
C VAL A 172 3.47 6.27 11.45
N TYR A 173 2.42 6.93 11.94
CA TYR A 173 2.41 7.56 13.26
C TYR A 173 2.68 6.54 14.38
N LEU A 174 2.02 5.37 14.34
CA LEU A 174 2.27 4.31 15.32
C LEU A 174 3.73 3.83 15.28
N ASP A 175 4.26 3.58 14.08
CA ASP A 175 5.63 3.10 13.86
C ASP A 175 6.70 4.13 14.24
N THR A 176 6.40 5.43 14.17
CA THR A 176 7.39 6.51 14.40
C THR A 176 7.28 7.20 15.75
N HIS A 177 6.08 7.30 16.34
CA HIS A 177 5.83 8.13 17.53
C HIS A 177 5.41 7.33 18.75
N THR A 178 4.66 6.23 18.59
CA THR A 178 4.15 5.47 19.76
C THR A 178 5.09 4.37 20.25
N VAL A 179 6.05 4.01 19.41
CA VAL A 179 6.96 2.90 19.65
C VAL A 179 8.38 3.49 19.72
N SER A 180 8.85 3.81 20.93
CA SER A 180 10.23 4.24 21.17
C SER A 180 11.21 3.05 21.15
N ILE A 181 11.06 2.18 20.16
CA ILE A 181 11.92 1.01 19.97
C ILE A 181 13.03 1.41 19.01
N SER A 182 14.28 1.13 19.40
CA SER A 182 15.43 1.32 18.51
C SER A 182 15.16 0.62 17.17
N PRO A 183 15.54 1.19 16.01
CA PRO A 183 15.37 0.53 14.71
C PRO A 183 15.92 -0.91 14.65
N ALA A 184 16.90 -1.25 15.50
CA ALA A 184 17.46 -2.59 15.64
C ALA A 184 16.52 -3.62 16.32
N GLN A 185 15.45 -3.16 16.95
CA GLN A 185 14.47 -3.96 17.68
C GLN A 185 13.07 -3.90 17.02
N LYS A 186 12.93 -3.25 15.85
CA LYS A 186 11.67 -3.28 15.09
C LYS A 186 11.48 -4.65 14.46
N HIS A 187 10.50 -5.38 14.97
CA HIS A 187 10.15 -6.74 14.55
C HIS A 187 9.13 -6.71 13.40
N ILE A 188 9.52 -6.17 12.24
CA ILE A 188 8.73 -6.27 11.00
C ILE A 188 9.53 -7.09 10.00
N VAL A 189 8.95 -8.21 9.58
CA VAL A 189 9.54 -9.07 8.55
C VAL A 189 9.08 -8.57 7.19
N LEU A 190 10.02 -8.17 6.36
CA LEU A 190 9.73 -7.74 5.00
C LEU A 190 9.48 -8.94 4.09
N PRO A 191 8.59 -8.82 3.08
CA PRO A 191 8.28 -9.92 2.18
C PRO A 191 9.51 -10.46 1.46
N ASP A 192 9.57 -11.78 1.26
CA ASP A 192 10.63 -12.42 0.48
C ASP A 192 10.80 -11.75 -0.90
N SER A 193 12.02 -11.27 -1.14
CA SER A 193 12.47 -10.55 -2.33
C SER A 193 13.12 -11.48 -3.37
N SER A 194 12.99 -12.81 -3.23
CA SER A 194 13.48 -13.76 -4.22
C SER A 194 12.88 -13.47 -5.61
N LYS A 195 13.70 -13.63 -6.66
CA LYS A 195 13.31 -13.27 -8.03
C LYS A 195 12.03 -13.98 -8.47
N LEU A 196 11.88 -15.26 -8.12
CA LEU A 196 10.69 -16.06 -8.48
C LEU A 196 9.43 -15.56 -7.78
N SER A 197 9.51 -15.24 -6.49
CA SER A 197 8.39 -14.70 -5.73
C SER A 197 7.93 -13.35 -6.30
N VAL A 198 8.89 -12.46 -6.60
CA VAL A 198 8.61 -11.15 -7.20
C VAL A 198 7.97 -11.29 -8.58
N ILE A 199 8.51 -12.14 -9.46
CA ILE A 199 7.95 -12.39 -10.79
C ILE A 199 6.51 -12.93 -10.67
N PHE A 200 6.27 -13.88 -9.76
CA PHE A 200 4.94 -14.44 -9.55
C PHE A 200 3.92 -13.39 -9.13
N VAL A 201 4.27 -12.53 -8.15
CA VAL A 201 3.39 -11.46 -7.67
C VAL A 201 3.09 -10.45 -8.79
N ILE A 202 4.09 -10.08 -9.59
CA ILE A 202 3.89 -9.17 -10.74
C ILE A 202 2.95 -9.80 -11.77
N LEU A 203 3.16 -11.06 -12.15
CA LEU A 203 2.30 -11.75 -13.10
C LEU A 203 0.85 -11.88 -12.59
N LEU A 204 0.68 -12.18 -11.31
CA LEU A 204 -0.64 -12.24 -10.69
C LEU A 204 -1.34 -10.86 -10.71
N ALA A 205 -0.63 -9.79 -10.35
CA ALA A 205 -1.18 -8.44 -10.38
C ALA A 205 -1.52 -7.97 -11.81
N LEU A 206 -0.68 -8.29 -12.79
CA LEU A 206 -0.96 -8.06 -14.21
C LEU A 206 -2.22 -8.79 -14.66
N PHE A 207 -2.37 -10.06 -14.28
CA PHE A 207 -3.56 -10.85 -14.60
C PHE A 207 -4.83 -10.26 -13.96
N LEU A 208 -4.79 -9.89 -12.68
CA LEU A 208 -5.94 -9.32 -11.97
C LEU A 208 -6.34 -7.95 -12.51
N SER A 209 -5.36 -7.10 -12.83
CA SER A 209 -5.60 -5.83 -13.52
C SER A 209 -6.22 -6.08 -14.89
N ALA A 210 -5.61 -6.93 -15.74
CA ALA A 210 -6.12 -7.32 -17.05
C ALA A 210 -7.57 -7.81 -17.00
N LEU A 211 -7.90 -8.66 -16.01
CA LEU A 211 -9.24 -9.17 -15.78
C LEU A 211 -10.22 -8.03 -15.45
N THR A 212 -9.83 -7.10 -14.57
CA THR A 212 -10.66 -5.93 -14.20
C THR A 212 -10.93 -5.04 -15.40
N GLY A 213 -9.91 -4.74 -16.21
CA GLY A 213 -10.07 -3.96 -17.44
C GLY A 213 -10.96 -4.66 -18.47
N LYS A 214 -10.83 -5.99 -18.62
CA LYS A 214 -11.71 -6.76 -19.50
C LYS A 214 -13.17 -6.69 -19.06
N ILE A 215 -13.44 -6.81 -17.75
CA ILE A 215 -14.78 -6.66 -17.19
C ILE A 215 -15.33 -5.25 -17.46
N SER A 216 -14.50 -4.22 -17.29
CA SER A 216 -14.84 -2.82 -17.61
C SER A 216 -15.28 -2.66 -19.07
N VAL A 217 -14.49 -3.18 -20.03
CA VAL A 217 -14.81 -3.10 -21.46
C VAL A 217 -16.14 -3.79 -21.79
N ILE A 218 -16.35 -5.00 -21.24
CA ILE A 218 -17.60 -5.75 -21.43
C ILE A 218 -18.79 -4.97 -20.87
N TYR A 219 -18.66 -4.42 -19.67
CA TYR A 219 -19.75 -3.68 -19.01
C TYR A 219 -20.11 -2.39 -19.74
N GLN A 220 -19.12 -1.69 -20.29
CA GLN A 220 -19.31 -0.41 -20.98
C GLN A 220 -19.75 -0.57 -22.44
N GLY A 221 -19.72 -1.78 -22.98
CA GLY A 221 -20.21 -2.08 -24.32
C GLY A 221 -19.34 -1.52 -25.44
N PHE A 222 -18.03 -1.32 -25.22
CA PHE A 222 -17.11 -1.03 -26.31
C PHE A 222 -16.93 -2.30 -27.14
N TYR A 223 -17.66 -2.37 -28.26
CA TYR A 223 -17.50 -3.37 -29.32
C TYR A 223 -16.84 -2.74 -30.53
#